data_AF-B7G3L1-F1
#
_entry.id   AF-B7G3L1-F1
#
_cell.length_a   1.000
_cell.length_b   1.000
_cell.length_c   1.000
_cell.angle_alpha   90.00
_cell.angle_beta   90.00
_cell.angle_gamma   90.00
#
_symmetry.space_group_name_H-M   'P 1'
#
loop_
_entity.id
_entity.type
_entity.pdbx_description
1 polymer ?
#
loop_
_entity_poly.entity_id
_entity_poly.type
_entity_poly.pdbx_seq_one_letter_code
_entity_poly.pdbx_strand_id
1 'polypeptide(L)'
;MGDLSLSSTFTTTTTTTWWHSIRTAFGHRPFPAQPRWVTEAAANATRAAAPWGQLWQPDTAPRAVRAGRVRTVEDLDHSSRYDNKDDRTSDLDGSTNDDNNDDTNNDDNSLRLCVRNHLSIPLVWCWMDAQGRPHHFRKLYPMAHADTDTDTVTRDDHVEQTYTGHAFVLATEPSPAHSSDTIPSLDPSTILGAYRPHRRRDHTVHILEVKGWNCCRPGARSHVRHGSHRIHAFVPTDIDNDDDDNNQDDDNPLDVPRSVQLHLHIGRLDPTPLDTVRTNKYVQSTLAGWPVRFQSNWDGGDPTLRARLEQDLTHAVHCLPPHAVRTLRRTTPLWINRDFRYGPAASPVRARGLCFHPYADWLAHNQCHPAKQHGVELYDADEYRKDAALWGTGGVLLHEFCHAYHCLCVPQGYDNAEIQECYRLALEEGLYESVPVHGPQGPHARAYACTNAMEYWAELSTAFLGGVDTDTEYNKWFPFHRKQLRQHDPRAYQLLQRLWKVPCDNDNDNDTDDDRIDNESKTGDVLSSGIPTY
;
A
#
# COMPACT_ATOMS: atom_id res chain seq x y z
N MET A 1 -34.53 -11.23 51.97
CA MET A 1 -35.85 -10.92 52.57
C MET A 1 -36.25 -9.55 52.02
N GLY A 2 -37.40 -9.35 51.42
CA GLY A 2 -38.46 -10.29 51.03
C GLY A 2 -39.28 -9.68 49.89
N ASP A 3 -39.98 -10.54 49.16
CA ASP A 3 -40.78 -10.20 47.97
C ASP A 3 -42.16 -9.58 48.32
N LEU A 4 -42.97 -9.34 47.28
CA LEU A 4 -44.45 -9.16 47.21
C LEU A 4 -44.96 -7.74 46.85
N SER A 5 -46.05 -7.54 46.08
CA SER A 5 -46.77 -8.33 45.05
C SER A 5 -47.97 -7.51 44.49
N LEU A 6 -48.69 -8.04 43.47
CA LEU A 6 -50.01 -7.63 42.94
C LEU A 6 -50.01 -6.36 42.04
N SER A 7 -50.42 -6.32 40.76
CA SER A 7 -51.37 -7.05 39.87
C SER A 7 -52.77 -6.42 39.72
N SER A 8 -53.11 -5.96 38.51
CA SER A 8 -54.43 -6.13 37.90
C SER A 8 -54.40 -5.85 36.38
N THR A 9 -55.26 -6.54 35.64
CA THR A 9 -55.40 -6.52 34.16
C THR A 9 -56.53 -5.59 33.68
N PHE A 10 -56.69 -5.44 32.35
CA PHE A 10 -57.91 -5.23 31.51
C PHE A 10 -57.51 -4.45 30.22
N THR A 11 -57.21 -5.10 29.08
CA THR A 11 -58.09 -5.57 27.98
C THR A 11 -58.60 -4.52 26.95
N THR A 12 -58.14 -4.72 25.70
CA THR A 12 -58.87 -4.62 24.40
C THR A 12 -59.33 -3.27 23.77
N THR A 13 -58.58 -2.90 22.72
CA THR A 13 -59.02 -2.66 21.31
C THR A 13 -59.64 -1.31 20.84
N THR A 14 -59.17 -0.93 19.64
CA THR A 14 -59.89 -0.33 18.47
C THR A 14 -59.86 1.19 18.18
N THR A 15 -59.58 1.46 16.88
CA THR A 15 -60.04 2.57 16.00
C THR A 15 -59.59 4.03 16.20
N THR A 16 -58.57 4.40 15.40
CA THR A 16 -58.66 5.34 14.25
C THR A 16 -59.69 6.48 14.24
N THR A 17 -59.21 7.73 14.21
CA THR A 17 -59.63 8.90 13.36
C THR A 17 -58.79 10.13 13.80
N TRP A 18 -58.40 11.16 13.04
CA TRP A 18 -58.87 11.91 11.84
C TRP A 18 -57.61 12.47 11.08
N TRP A 19 -57.63 12.98 9.84
CA TRP A 19 -58.36 14.16 9.33
C TRP A 19 -58.48 14.14 7.77
N HIS A 20 -59.60 14.67 7.24
CA HIS A 20 -59.80 15.50 6.01
C HIS A 20 -58.74 15.46 4.88
N SER A 21 -59.02 15.40 3.57
CA SER A 21 -60.15 15.93 2.74
C SER A 21 -59.92 15.53 1.23
N ILE A 22 -60.78 15.68 0.20
CA ILE A 22 -62.19 16.12 0.02
C ILE A 22 -62.74 15.61 -1.37
N ARG A 23 -64.07 15.45 -1.52
CA ARG A 23 -64.95 15.45 -2.75
C ARG A 23 -64.49 14.82 -4.09
N THR A 24 -65.10 13.73 -4.61
CA THR A 24 -66.38 13.62 -5.41
C THR A 24 -66.38 14.39 -6.76
N ALA A 25 -66.87 13.85 -7.90
CA ALA A 25 -68.04 12.98 -8.11
C ALA A 25 -68.11 12.24 -9.49
N PHE A 26 -69.03 11.25 -9.60
CA PHE A 26 -69.53 10.50 -10.79
C PHE A 26 -68.52 9.61 -11.57
N GLY A 27 -68.84 8.42 -12.11
CA GLY A 27 -70.11 7.66 -12.19
C GLY A 27 -69.90 6.13 -12.45
N HIS A 28 -70.96 5.37 -12.73
CA HIS A 28 -70.99 3.89 -12.66
C HIS A 28 -70.50 3.08 -13.90
N ARG A 29 -69.64 2.06 -13.65
CA ARG A 29 -69.48 0.72 -14.33
C ARG A 29 -69.15 0.69 -15.85
N PRO A 30 -68.66 -0.44 -16.44
CA PRO A 30 -68.27 -1.76 -15.87
C PRO A 30 -66.80 -2.20 -16.16
N PHE A 31 -66.39 -3.38 -15.65
CA PHE A 31 -65.24 -4.17 -16.17
C PHE A 31 -65.52 -4.60 -17.64
N PRO A 32 -64.52 -4.87 -18.53
CA PRO A 32 -63.29 -5.64 -18.22
C PRO A 32 -61.97 -5.25 -18.95
N ALA A 33 -60.82 -5.63 -18.37
CA ALA A 33 -59.61 -6.16 -19.06
C ALA A 33 -58.47 -6.39 -18.04
N GLN A 34 -57.78 -7.54 -18.13
CA GLN A 34 -56.57 -7.85 -17.36
C GLN A 34 -55.31 -7.36 -18.11
N PRO A 35 -54.41 -6.57 -17.50
CA PRO A 35 -53.09 -6.30 -18.06
C PRO A 35 -51.97 -7.04 -17.29
N ARG A 36 -51.42 -8.07 -17.93
CA ARG A 36 -50.04 -8.62 -17.79
C ARG A 36 -49.17 -8.08 -16.63
N TRP A 37 -49.13 -8.79 -15.50
CA TRP A 37 -48.09 -8.63 -14.46
C TRP A 37 -47.30 -9.93 -14.22
N VAL A 38 -46.79 -10.58 -15.27
CA VAL A 38 -45.92 -11.78 -15.16
C VAL A 38 -44.78 -11.74 -16.19
N THR A 39 -43.89 -10.75 -16.10
CA THR A 39 -42.60 -10.77 -16.84
C THR A 39 -41.42 -10.04 -16.16
N GLU A 40 -41.63 -9.13 -15.20
CA GLU A 40 -40.51 -8.33 -14.63
C GLU A 40 -39.92 -8.86 -13.32
N ALA A 41 -40.63 -9.73 -12.58
CA ALA A 41 -40.13 -10.27 -11.30
C ALA A 41 -38.93 -11.23 -11.46
N ALA A 42 -38.78 -11.90 -12.61
CA ALA A 42 -37.71 -12.85 -12.87
C ALA A 42 -36.40 -12.18 -13.36
N ALA A 43 -36.43 -10.91 -13.78
CA ALA A 43 -35.27 -10.21 -14.33
C ALA A 43 -34.44 -9.44 -13.28
N ASN A 44 -34.95 -9.29 -12.05
CA ASN A 44 -34.28 -8.52 -10.98
C ASN A 44 -33.52 -9.38 -9.95
N ALA A 45 -33.53 -10.71 -10.07
CA ALA A 45 -32.88 -11.61 -9.11
C ALA A 45 -31.35 -11.68 -9.22
N THR A 46 -30.75 -11.22 -10.33
CA THR A 46 -29.29 -11.22 -10.59
C THR A 46 -28.64 -9.85 -10.37
N ARG A 47 -29.28 -8.97 -9.59
CA ARG A 47 -28.82 -7.57 -9.42
C ARG A 47 -28.60 -7.11 -7.99
N ALA A 48 -28.57 -8.03 -7.03
CA ALA A 48 -27.95 -7.78 -5.74
C ALA A 48 -26.42 -7.79 -5.95
N ALA A 49 -25.79 -6.62 -5.96
CA ALA A 49 -24.34 -6.55 -5.79
C ALA A 49 -24.01 -7.21 -4.45
N ALA A 50 -22.98 -8.07 -4.42
CA ALA A 50 -22.49 -8.57 -3.15
C ALA A 50 -22.05 -7.37 -2.30
N PRO A 51 -22.26 -7.37 -0.96
CA PRO A 51 -21.95 -6.22 -0.11
C PRO A 51 -20.45 -5.89 0.02
N TRP A 52 -19.62 -6.57 -0.79
CA TRP A 52 -18.15 -6.57 -0.85
C TRP A 52 -17.64 -6.25 -2.28
N GLY A 53 -18.52 -5.94 -3.24
CA GLY A 53 -18.12 -5.57 -4.61
C GLY A 53 -18.99 -6.16 -5.72
N GLN A 54 -18.53 -6.01 -6.96
CA GLN A 54 -19.21 -6.53 -8.15
C GLN A 54 -18.51 -7.80 -8.63
N LEU A 55 -19.20 -8.93 -8.53
CA LEU A 55 -18.75 -10.24 -9.02
C LEU A 55 -19.53 -10.60 -10.28
N TRP A 56 -18.83 -10.97 -11.35
CA TRP A 56 -19.40 -11.52 -12.57
C TRP A 56 -19.05 -13.01 -12.66
N GLN A 57 -20.08 -13.85 -12.69
CA GLN A 57 -19.99 -15.31 -12.84
C GLN A 57 -19.61 -15.67 -14.30
N PRO A 58 -19.18 -16.93 -14.58
CA PRO A 58 -18.72 -17.31 -15.92
C PRO A 58 -19.72 -17.06 -17.05
N ASP A 59 -21.03 -17.11 -16.77
CA ASP A 59 -22.11 -16.86 -17.73
C ASP A 59 -22.22 -15.38 -18.16
N THR A 60 -21.75 -14.46 -17.32
CA THR A 60 -21.95 -13.02 -17.43
C THR A 60 -20.65 -12.25 -17.65
N ALA A 61 -19.52 -12.75 -17.15
CA ALA A 61 -18.22 -12.08 -17.24
C ALA A 61 -17.72 -11.85 -18.68
N PRO A 62 -17.79 -12.82 -19.64
CA PRO A 62 -17.40 -12.57 -21.03
C PRO A 62 -18.17 -11.39 -21.67
N ARG A 63 -19.47 -11.27 -21.35
CA ARG A 63 -20.34 -10.18 -21.80
C ARG A 63 -20.12 -8.88 -21.03
N ALA A 64 -19.56 -8.93 -19.83
CA ALA A 64 -19.20 -7.75 -19.05
C ALA A 64 -17.89 -7.14 -19.53
N VAL A 65 -16.87 -7.98 -19.78
CA VAL A 65 -15.57 -7.58 -20.35
C VAL A 65 -15.75 -7.00 -21.75
N ARG A 66 -16.43 -7.71 -22.66
CA ARG A 66 -16.70 -7.20 -24.02
C ARG A 66 -17.46 -5.86 -24.06
N ALA A 67 -18.27 -5.60 -23.04
CA ALA A 67 -19.03 -4.35 -22.91
C ALA A 67 -18.27 -3.23 -22.16
N GLY A 68 -16.98 -3.41 -21.86
CA GLY A 68 -16.17 -2.45 -21.12
C GLY A 68 -16.64 -2.20 -19.67
N ARG A 69 -17.44 -3.11 -19.10
CA ARG A 69 -17.99 -2.97 -17.73
C ARG A 69 -17.01 -3.44 -16.66
N VAL A 70 -16.10 -4.35 -17.01
CA VAL A 70 -14.98 -4.78 -16.17
C VAL A 70 -13.76 -3.93 -16.55
N ARG A 71 -13.48 -2.93 -15.73
CA ARG A 71 -12.39 -1.95 -15.87
C ARG A 71 -12.10 -1.36 -14.50
N THR A 72 -10.90 -0.90 -14.24
CA THR A 72 -10.68 -0.11 -13.02
C THR A 72 -11.56 1.15 -13.08
N VAL A 73 -12.18 1.50 -11.96
CA VAL A 73 -12.82 2.80 -11.77
C VAL A 73 -12.05 3.52 -10.69
N GLU A 74 -11.50 4.68 -11.04
CA GLU A 74 -11.10 5.67 -10.05
C GLU A 74 -12.39 6.16 -9.39
N ASP A 75 -12.48 6.07 -8.07
CA ASP A 75 -13.54 6.75 -7.34
C ASP A 75 -13.37 8.27 -7.57
N LEU A 76 -14.47 8.96 -7.89
CA LEU A 76 -14.46 10.37 -8.31
C LEU A 76 -14.05 11.36 -7.19
N ASP A 77 -13.62 10.87 -6.03
CA ASP A 77 -13.02 11.63 -4.92
C ASP A 77 -11.53 12.00 -5.14
N HIS A 78 -10.99 11.77 -6.34
CA HIS A 78 -9.62 12.17 -6.69
C HIS A 78 -9.48 13.59 -7.24
N SER A 79 -10.54 14.42 -7.20
CA SER A 79 -10.47 15.86 -7.49
C SER A 79 -10.39 16.76 -6.24
N SER A 80 -10.19 16.22 -5.03
CA SER A 80 -10.02 17.03 -3.80
C SER A 80 -8.96 16.53 -2.80
N ARG A 81 -7.97 15.74 -3.24
CA ARG A 81 -6.88 15.24 -2.37
C ARG A 81 -5.75 16.26 -2.10
N TYR A 82 -6.10 17.54 -2.10
CA TYR A 82 -5.36 18.63 -1.45
C TYR A 82 -6.36 19.70 -0.98
N ASP A 83 -7.31 19.33 -0.11
CA ASP A 83 -7.92 20.30 0.81
C ASP A 83 -8.70 19.62 1.95
N ASN A 84 -8.26 19.88 3.18
CA ASN A 84 -9.00 19.95 4.44
C ASN A 84 -10.10 18.92 4.80
N LYS A 85 -9.97 18.36 6.01
CA LYS A 85 -10.69 18.97 7.15
C LYS A 85 -10.18 18.60 8.54
N ASP A 86 -10.17 19.63 9.38
CA ASP A 86 -10.16 19.54 10.84
C ASP A 86 -11.25 18.61 11.39
N ASP A 87 -10.95 17.95 12.51
CA ASP A 87 -11.74 18.22 13.70
C ASP A 87 -10.84 18.22 14.95
N ARG A 88 -11.12 19.11 15.90
CA ARG A 88 -10.41 19.20 17.18
C ARG A 88 -11.33 18.66 18.28
N THR A 89 -10.86 17.72 19.10
CA THR A 89 -10.99 17.84 20.57
C THR A 89 -10.19 16.78 21.34
N SER A 90 -9.53 17.25 22.40
CA SER A 90 -9.12 16.57 23.64
C SER A 90 -9.31 15.05 23.76
N ASP A 91 -8.22 14.34 24.13
CA ASP A 91 -7.99 14.10 25.56
C ASP A 91 -6.52 13.80 25.89
N LEU A 92 -6.15 14.06 27.15
CA LEU A 92 -4.83 13.74 27.72
C LEU A 92 -4.86 12.33 28.32
N ASP A 93 -4.17 11.37 27.71
CA ASP A 93 -3.60 10.24 28.46
C ASP A 93 -2.31 9.75 27.78
N GLY A 94 -1.37 9.26 28.59
CA GLY A 94 -0.03 8.87 28.14
C GLY A 94 0.10 7.37 27.95
N SER A 95 0.20 6.91 26.69
CA SER A 95 0.67 5.55 26.37
C SER A 95 1.22 5.47 24.94
N THR A 96 2.45 4.96 24.83
CA THR A 96 2.97 4.23 23.64
C THR A 96 2.77 4.89 22.26
N ASN A 97 3.60 5.90 21.93
CA ASN A 97 3.84 6.30 20.54
C ASN A 97 4.96 5.42 19.95
N ASP A 98 4.58 4.31 19.31
CA ASP A 98 5.53 3.34 18.71
C ASP A 98 5.27 3.11 17.19
N ASP A 99 4.41 3.93 16.58
CA ASP A 99 3.99 3.86 15.18
C ASP A 99 4.82 4.78 14.25
N ASN A 100 6.15 4.66 14.29
CA ASN A 100 7.05 5.24 13.29
C ASN A 100 7.26 4.26 12.11
N ASN A 101 6.17 3.88 11.45
CA ASN A 101 6.21 3.26 10.13
C ASN A 101 4.99 3.75 9.34
N ASP A 102 5.22 4.40 8.19
CA ASP A 102 4.22 5.11 7.38
C ASP A 102 3.31 4.14 6.58
N ASP A 103 2.61 3.27 7.32
CA ASP A 103 1.58 2.35 6.84
C ASP A 103 0.18 2.71 7.45
N THR A 104 0.08 3.76 8.26
CA THR A 104 -1.15 4.15 8.97
C THR A 104 -1.85 5.40 8.42
N ASN A 105 -1.20 6.18 7.55
CA ASN A 105 -1.77 7.43 6.99
C ASN A 105 -2.01 7.41 5.46
N ASN A 106 -1.86 6.25 4.81
CA ASN A 106 -2.30 6.07 3.44
C ASN A 106 -3.32 4.93 3.31
N ASP A 107 -4.18 5.07 2.31
CA ASP A 107 -5.12 4.07 1.85
C ASP A 107 -6.37 3.80 2.72
N ASP A 108 -7.27 4.80 2.82
CA ASP A 108 -8.70 4.53 3.12
C ASP A 108 -9.38 3.64 2.04
N ASN A 109 -8.69 3.36 0.92
CA ASN A 109 -9.17 2.49 -0.15
C ASN A 109 -8.47 1.13 -0.30
N SER A 110 -7.39 0.81 0.43
CA SER A 110 -6.67 -0.46 0.24
C SER A 110 -7.45 -1.66 0.80
N LEU A 111 -7.23 -2.82 0.18
CA LEU A 111 -7.81 -4.09 0.56
C LEU A 111 -6.93 -5.26 0.12
N ARG A 112 -7.17 -6.44 0.68
CA ARG A 112 -6.48 -7.68 0.33
C ARG A 112 -7.46 -8.67 -0.27
N LEU A 113 -7.03 -9.34 -1.33
CA LEU A 113 -7.83 -10.31 -2.07
C LEU A 113 -7.08 -11.64 -2.15
N CYS A 114 -7.59 -12.64 -1.44
CA CYS A 114 -7.18 -14.03 -1.53
C CYS A 114 -7.93 -14.71 -2.68
N VAL A 115 -7.22 -15.45 -3.54
CA VAL A 115 -7.84 -16.24 -4.61
C VAL A 115 -7.49 -17.72 -4.44
N ARG A 116 -8.51 -18.55 -4.27
CA ARG A 116 -8.42 -20.00 -4.02
C ARG A 116 -8.86 -20.79 -5.24
N ASN A 117 -7.92 -21.40 -5.95
CA ASN A 117 -8.21 -22.23 -7.11
C ASN A 117 -8.43 -23.69 -6.69
N HIS A 118 -9.70 -24.13 -6.61
CA HIS A 118 -10.05 -25.53 -6.35
C HIS A 118 -10.21 -26.37 -7.63
N LEU A 119 -9.84 -25.84 -8.80
CA LEU A 119 -9.82 -26.60 -10.04
C LEU A 119 -8.53 -27.41 -10.15
N SER A 120 -8.56 -28.51 -10.91
CA SER A 120 -7.38 -29.32 -11.25
C SER A 120 -6.40 -28.63 -12.21
N ILE A 121 -6.80 -27.52 -12.82
CA ILE A 121 -6.05 -26.79 -13.85
C ILE A 121 -5.51 -25.44 -13.32
N PRO A 122 -4.34 -24.98 -13.79
CA PRO A 122 -3.91 -23.60 -13.57
C PRO A 122 -4.85 -22.59 -14.23
N LEU A 123 -4.99 -21.43 -13.59
CA LEU A 123 -5.76 -20.30 -14.09
C LEU A 123 -4.86 -19.07 -14.29
N VAL A 124 -5.36 -18.12 -15.08
CA VAL A 124 -4.77 -16.81 -15.28
C VAL A 124 -5.64 -15.77 -14.60
N TRP A 125 -5.03 -15.01 -13.70
CA TRP A 125 -5.59 -13.83 -13.08
C TRP A 125 -4.92 -12.59 -13.67
N CYS A 126 -5.70 -11.57 -14.01
CA CYS A 126 -5.15 -10.34 -14.55
C CYS A 126 -5.95 -9.11 -14.10
N TRP A 127 -5.23 -8.00 -13.99
CA TRP A 127 -5.77 -6.70 -13.66
C TRP A 127 -6.32 -6.02 -14.92
N MET A 128 -7.30 -5.14 -14.76
CA MET A 128 -7.95 -4.41 -15.86
C MET A 128 -7.79 -2.90 -15.64
N ASP A 129 -7.21 -2.19 -16.62
CA ASP A 129 -7.00 -0.74 -16.52
C ASP A 129 -8.33 0.06 -16.61
N ALA A 130 -8.26 1.39 -16.50
CA ALA A 130 -9.42 2.27 -16.60
C ALA A 130 -10.08 2.27 -18.00
N GLN A 131 -9.36 1.80 -19.02
CA GLN A 131 -9.84 1.62 -20.39
C GLN A 131 -10.41 0.20 -20.63
N GLY A 132 -10.34 -0.69 -19.64
CA GLY A 132 -10.79 -2.08 -19.73
C GLY A 132 -9.83 -3.00 -20.48
N ARG A 133 -8.53 -2.66 -20.54
CA ARG A 133 -7.48 -3.50 -21.13
C ARG A 133 -6.79 -4.33 -20.05
N PRO A 134 -6.42 -5.59 -20.33
CA PRO A 134 -5.76 -6.43 -19.34
C PRO A 134 -4.27 -6.05 -19.21
N HIS A 135 -3.80 -6.02 -17.97
CA HIS A 135 -2.39 -5.87 -17.60
C HIS A 135 -2.09 -6.75 -16.39
N HIS A 136 -0.80 -6.85 -16.03
CA HIS A 136 -0.33 -7.51 -14.79
C HIS A 136 -0.91 -8.92 -14.56
N PHE A 137 -0.36 -9.89 -15.28
CA PHE A 137 -0.83 -11.28 -15.25
C PHE A 137 -0.20 -12.07 -14.10
N ARG A 138 -0.98 -13.02 -13.56
CA ARG A 138 -0.64 -13.92 -12.46
C ARG A 138 -1.15 -15.31 -12.80
N LYS A 139 -0.32 -16.33 -12.59
CA LYS A 139 -0.71 -17.74 -12.75
C LYS A 139 -1.14 -18.29 -11.39
N LEU A 140 -2.39 -18.75 -11.31
CA LEU A 140 -2.98 -19.34 -10.11
C LEU A 140 -2.97 -20.87 -10.23
N TYR A 141 -2.08 -21.52 -9.50
CA TYR A 141 -2.04 -22.98 -9.47
C TYR A 141 -3.19 -23.56 -8.63
N PRO A 142 -3.59 -24.82 -8.88
CA PRO A 142 -4.48 -25.55 -7.98
C PRO A 142 -3.99 -25.51 -6.53
N MET A 143 -4.90 -25.38 -5.56
CA MET A 143 -4.56 -25.45 -4.14
C MET A 143 -3.92 -26.81 -3.80
N ALA A 144 -2.81 -26.79 -3.06
CA ALA A 144 -2.13 -28.01 -2.61
C ALA A 144 -2.92 -28.82 -1.57
N HIS A 145 -3.82 -28.15 -0.84
CA HIS A 145 -4.62 -28.74 0.24
C HIS A 145 -6.08 -28.30 0.11
N ALA A 146 -7.02 -29.24 0.24
CA ALA A 146 -8.45 -29.01 0.08
C ALA A 146 -9.19 -28.69 1.39
N ASP A 147 -8.47 -28.71 2.53
CA ASP A 147 -9.02 -28.72 3.88
C ASP A 147 -8.36 -27.63 4.75
N THR A 148 -8.52 -26.38 4.32
CA THR A 148 -8.20 -25.19 5.14
C THR A 148 -9.47 -24.69 5.82
N ASP A 149 -9.34 -24.15 7.03
CA ASP A 149 -10.37 -23.28 7.61
C ASP A 149 -10.79 -22.22 6.57
N THR A 150 -12.08 -22.20 6.22
CA THR A 150 -12.55 -21.50 5.00
C THR A 150 -12.35 -20.00 5.07
N ASP A 151 -12.24 -19.47 6.29
CA ASP A 151 -12.25 -18.03 6.56
C ASP A 151 -10.88 -17.50 6.99
N THR A 152 -9.89 -18.38 7.22
CA THR A 152 -8.50 -18.01 7.55
C THR A 152 -7.62 -18.12 6.31
N VAL A 153 -6.96 -17.01 5.95
CA VAL A 153 -6.02 -16.90 4.83
C VAL A 153 -4.59 -17.10 5.32
N THR A 154 -3.87 -18.02 4.68
CA THR A 154 -2.56 -18.51 5.10
C THR A 154 -1.47 -18.13 4.09
N ARG A 155 -0.20 -18.40 4.42
CA ARG A 155 0.95 -18.22 3.50
C ARG A 155 0.93 -19.08 2.24
N ASP A 156 0.11 -20.14 2.22
CA ASP A 156 0.00 -21.06 1.09
C ASP A 156 -1.14 -20.63 0.13
N ASP A 157 -1.92 -19.61 0.51
CA ASP A 157 -2.93 -18.95 -0.34
C ASP A 157 -2.29 -17.88 -1.24
N HIS A 158 -2.85 -17.69 -2.45
CA HIS A 158 -2.47 -16.57 -3.29
C HIS A 158 -3.20 -15.30 -2.84
N VAL A 159 -2.46 -14.29 -2.38
CA VAL A 159 -3.01 -13.01 -1.91
C VAL A 159 -2.43 -11.86 -2.73
N GLU A 160 -3.31 -11.01 -3.26
CA GLU A 160 -2.97 -9.76 -3.95
C GLU A 160 -3.40 -8.56 -3.10
N GLN A 161 -2.51 -7.58 -2.95
CA GLN A 161 -2.82 -6.28 -2.36
C GLN A 161 -3.37 -5.36 -3.45
N THR A 162 -4.50 -4.71 -3.19
CA THR A 162 -5.21 -3.92 -4.18
C THR A 162 -6.05 -2.82 -3.53
N TYR A 163 -6.87 -2.14 -4.32
CA TYR A 163 -7.63 -0.96 -3.92
C TYR A 163 -9.08 -1.08 -4.36
N THR A 164 -9.96 -0.34 -3.68
CA THR A 164 -11.35 -0.17 -4.09
C THR A 164 -11.41 0.40 -5.49
N GLY A 165 -12.33 -0.13 -6.31
CA GLY A 165 -12.52 0.30 -7.70
C GLY A 165 -11.63 -0.43 -8.73
N HIS A 166 -10.51 -1.04 -8.31
CA HIS A 166 -9.72 -1.92 -9.16
C HIS A 166 -10.54 -3.11 -9.66
N ALA A 167 -10.31 -3.55 -10.90
CA ALA A 167 -11.04 -4.66 -11.49
C ALA A 167 -10.11 -5.74 -12.05
N PHE A 168 -10.62 -6.96 -12.05
CA PHE A 168 -9.88 -8.17 -12.35
C PHE A 168 -10.68 -9.11 -13.25
N VAL A 169 -9.98 -9.90 -14.05
CA VAL A 169 -10.53 -11.02 -14.82
C VAL A 169 -9.80 -12.30 -14.44
N LEU A 170 -10.56 -13.38 -14.36
CA LEU A 170 -10.09 -14.74 -14.17
C LEU A 170 -10.40 -15.55 -15.44
N ALA A 171 -9.42 -16.25 -15.97
CA ALA A 171 -9.55 -17.08 -17.16
C ALA A 171 -8.82 -18.42 -17.02
N THR A 172 -9.18 -19.41 -17.83
CA THR A 172 -8.34 -20.61 -18.04
C THR A 172 -7.08 -20.25 -18.80
N GLU A 173 -6.00 -20.99 -18.56
CA GLU A 173 -4.82 -20.92 -19.41
C GLU A 173 -5.19 -21.38 -20.85
N PRO A 174 -4.88 -20.59 -21.91
CA PRO A 174 -5.15 -21.01 -23.28
C PRO A 174 -4.29 -22.24 -23.63
N SER A 175 -4.86 -23.13 -24.45
CA SER A 175 -4.22 -24.39 -24.86
C SER A 175 -2.81 -24.16 -25.43
N PRO A 176 -1.81 -25.03 -25.13
CA PRO A 176 -0.39 -24.81 -25.46
C PRO A 176 -0.05 -24.69 -26.95
N ALA A 177 -1.02 -24.84 -27.86
CA ALA A 177 -0.88 -24.49 -29.28
C ALA A 177 -0.59 -22.99 -29.53
N HIS A 178 -0.74 -22.13 -28.52
CA HIS A 178 -0.48 -20.69 -28.59
C HIS A 178 0.54 -20.20 -27.54
N SER A 179 1.67 -20.91 -27.40
CA SER A 179 2.81 -20.41 -26.63
C SER A 179 3.63 -19.38 -27.42
N SER A 180 3.39 -18.10 -27.17
CA SER A 180 4.34 -17.02 -27.45
C SER A 180 4.37 -16.06 -26.26
N ASP A 181 5.52 -15.47 -25.96
CA ASP A 181 5.75 -14.54 -24.82
C ASP A 181 5.09 -13.16 -25.01
N THR A 182 3.90 -13.14 -25.61
CA THR A 182 3.08 -11.97 -25.87
C THR A 182 1.81 -12.02 -25.02
N ILE A 183 1.40 -10.84 -24.56
CA ILE A 183 0.24 -10.60 -23.68
C ILE A 183 -0.94 -11.52 -24.07
N PRO A 184 -1.44 -12.37 -23.15
CA PRO A 184 -2.59 -13.22 -23.44
C PRO A 184 -3.78 -12.36 -23.89
N SER A 185 -4.13 -12.48 -25.16
CA SER A 185 -5.44 -12.03 -25.63
C SER A 185 -6.48 -12.86 -24.90
N LEU A 186 -7.14 -12.26 -23.90
CA LEU A 186 -8.24 -12.89 -23.16
C LEU A 186 -9.40 -13.14 -24.13
N ASP A 187 -9.40 -14.31 -24.77
CA ASP A 187 -10.53 -14.79 -25.53
C ASP A 187 -11.74 -14.84 -24.58
N PRO A 188 -12.87 -14.20 -24.90
CA PRO A 188 -14.11 -14.35 -24.14
C PRO A 188 -14.54 -15.81 -23.90
N SER A 189 -14.03 -16.79 -24.65
CA SER A 189 -14.25 -18.23 -24.40
C SER A 189 -13.52 -18.79 -23.17
N THR A 190 -12.39 -18.20 -22.73
CA THR A 190 -11.59 -18.68 -21.59
C THR A 190 -11.94 -17.99 -20.27
N ILE A 191 -12.69 -16.89 -20.32
CA ILE A 191 -13.05 -16.08 -19.13
C ILE A 191 -14.01 -16.84 -18.22
N LEU A 192 -13.51 -17.23 -17.04
CA LEU A 192 -14.27 -17.89 -15.97
C LEU A 192 -14.98 -16.91 -15.04
N GLY A 193 -14.57 -15.64 -15.03
CA GLY A 193 -15.23 -14.63 -14.23
C GLY A 193 -14.50 -13.31 -14.20
N ALA A 194 -15.09 -12.36 -13.49
CA ALA A 194 -14.47 -11.08 -13.21
C ALA A 194 -14.89 -10.57 -11.83
N TYR A 195 -14.07 -9.72 -11.23
CA TYR A 195 -14.34 -9.16 -9.91
C TYR A 195 -13.87 -7.71 -9.80
N ARG A 196 -14.64 -6.86 -9.12
CA ARG A 196 -14.27 -5.52 -8.69
C ARG A 196 -14.59 -5.40 -7.19
N PRO A 197 -13.60 -5.51 -6.28
CA PRO A 197 -13.81 -5.34 -4.86
C PRO A 197 -14.23 -3.91 -4.48
N HIS A 198 -14.93 -3.82 -3.35
CA HIS A 198 -15.25 -2.56 -2.68
C HIS A 198 -15.04 -2.73 -1.18
N ARG A 199 -14.23 -1.86 -0.58
CA ARG A 199 -13.82 -1.96 0.83
C ARG A 199 -15.01 -1.85 1.79
N ARG A 200 -14.89 -2.51 2.94
CA ARG A 200 -15.65 -2.21 4.16
C ARG A 200 -14.70 -1.72 5.26
N ARG A 201 -15.26 -1.05 6.27
CA ARG A 201 -14.51 -0.44 7.40
C ARG A 201 -13.86 -1.45 8.37
N ASP A 202 -13.77 -2.73 8.00
CA ASP A 202 -13.14 -3.78 8.79
C ASP A 202 -11.84 -4.26 8.11
N HIS A 203 -10.86 -4.71 8.90
CA HIS A 203 -9.54 -5.18 8.42
C HIS A 203 -9.62 -6.59 7.81
N THR A 204 -10.59 -6.81 6.94
CA THR A 204 -10.94 -8.13 6.42
C THR A 204 -10.29 -8.40 5.06
N VAL A 205 -10.17 -9.69 4.72
CA VAL A 205 -9.67 -10.15 3.42
C VAL A 205 -10.84 -10.68 2.61
N HIS A 206 -10.92 -10.28 1.34
CA HIS A 206 -11.90 -10.85 0.42
C HIS A 206 -11.35 -12.21 -0.05
N ILE A 207 -12.10 -13.29 0.12
CA ILE A 207 -11.72 -14.63 -0.34
C ILE A 207 -12.58 -14.97 -1.57
N LEU A 208 -11.93 -15.15 -2.71
CA LEU A 208 -12.55 -15.57 -3.96
C LEU A 208 -12.18 -17.04 -4.24
N GLU A 209 -13.12 -17.95 -4.03
CA GLU A 209 -12.96 -19.36 -4.33
C GLU A 209 -13.48 -19.69 -5.74
N VAL A 210 -12.64 -20.36 -6.52
CA VAL A 210 -12.96 -20.87 -7.85
C VAL A 210 -13.24 -22.36 -7.72
N LYS A 211 -14.51 -22.76 -7.79
CA LYS A 211 -14.95 -24.14 -7.55
C LYS A 211 -15.51 -24.78 -8.80
N GLY A 212 -15.08 -26.02 -9.04
CA GLY A 212 -15.61 -26.89 -10.09
C GLY A 212 -16.86 -27.57 -9.60
N TRP A 213 -17.96 -27.40 -10.34
CA TRP A 213 -19.20 -28.14 -10.10
C TRP A 213 -19.35 -29.23 -11.16
N ASN A 214 -18.88 -30.43 -10.81
CA ASN A 214 -19.27 -31.63 -11.52
C ASN A 214 -20.69 -31.99 -11.09
N CYS A 215 -21.65 -31.80 -12.01
CA CYS A 215 -23.02 -32.23 -11.82
C CYS A 215 -23.07 -33.75 -11.69
N CYS A 216 -23.08 -34.23 -10.44
CA CYS A 216 -23.20 -35.64 -10.11
C CYS A 216 -24.35 -36.30 -10.90
N ARG A 217 -24.09 -37.47 -11.48
CA ARG A 217 -25.13 -38.35 -12.03
C ARG A 217 -26.27 -38.45 -10.99
N PRO A 218 -27.56 -38.36 -11.39
CA PRO A 218 -28.68 -38.43 -10.47
C PRO A 218 -28.79 -39.83 -9.84
N GLY A 219 -28.08 -40.07 -8.75
CA GLY A 219 -27.98 -41.38 -8.09
C GLY A 219 -27.44 -41.38 -6.66
N ALA A 220 -26.64 -40.39 -6.26
CA ALA A 220 -26.15 -40.27 -4.88
C ALA A 220 -27.22 -39.65 -3.96
N ARG A 221 -27.99 -40.50 -3.26
CA ARG A 221 -28.93 -40.06 -2.21
C ARG A 221 -28.17 -39.54 -0.97
N SER A 222 -27.94 -38.24 -0.87
CA SER A 222 -27.72 -37.61 0.43
C SER A 222 -29.07 -37.29 1.08
N HIS A 223 -29.27 -37.75 2.32
CA HIS A 223 -30.50 -37.48 3.07
C HIS A 223 -30.47 -36.06 3.67
N VAL A 224 -30.83 -35.06 2.87
CA VAL A 224 -31.11 -33.70 3.37
C VAL A 224 -32.58 -33.58 3.75
N ARG A 225 -32.86 -33.10 4.96
CA ARG A 225 -34.22 -32.95 5.49
C ARG A 225 -35.00 -31.85 4.74
N HIS A 226 -36.32 -32.04 4.60
CA HIS A 226 -37.21 -31.16 3.85
C HIS A 226 -37.20 -29.69 4.34
N GLY A 227 -37.27 -28.74 3.40
CA GLY A 227 -37.31 -27.33 3.80
C GLY A 227 -37.66 -26.22 2.79
N SER A 228 -37.87 -26.43 1.48
CA SER A 228 -38.52 -25.39 0.62
C SER A 228 -38.86 -25.84 -0.81
N HIS A 229 -39.98 -25.30 -1.29
CA HIS A 229 -40.68 -25.49 -2.55
C HIS A 229 -39.82 -25.54 -3.84
N ARG A 230 -40.03 -26.59 -4.65
CA ARG A 230 -39.63 -26.65 -6.07
C ARG A 230 -40.66 -25.96 -6.96
N ILE A 231 -40.20 -25.25 -7.98
CA ILE A 231 -40.96 -25.01 -9.22
C ILE A 231 -40.18 -25.70 -10.35
N HIS A 232 -40.78 -26.75 -10.94
CA HIS A 232 -40.27 -27.39 -12.15
C HIS A 232 -40.88 -26.69 -13.37
N ALA A 233 -40.03 -26.15 -14.25
CA ALA A 233 -40.44 -25.74 -15.59
C ALA A 233 -40.08 -26.86 -16.57
N PHE A 234 -41.10 -27.52 -17.10
CA PHE A 234 -40.99 -28.60 -18.07
C PHE A 234 -41.06 -28.00 -19.48
N VAL A 235 -40.14 -28.37 -20.38
CA VAL A 235 -40.27 -28.13 -21.83
C VAL A 235 -39.88 -29.43 -22.55
N PRO A 236 -40.76 -29.99 -23.40
CA PRO A 236 -40.50 -31.26 -24.07
C PRO A 236 -39.80 -31.05 -25.41
N THR A 237 -38.97 -32.01 -25.80
CA THR A 237 -38.66 -32.30 -27.21
C THR A 237 -38.54 -33.80 -27.36
N ASP A 238 -39.51 -34.41 -28.05
CA ASP A 238 -39.42 -35.78 -28.53
C ASP A 238 -38.30 -35.89 -29.59
N ILE A 239 -37.54 -36.99 -29.55
CA ILE A 239 -36.98 -37.73 -30.69
C ILE A 239 -36.61 -39.11 -30.13
N ASP A 240 -37.27 -40.15 -30.61
CA ASP A 240 -36.93 -41.54 -30.31
C ASP A 240 -35.82 -42.05 -31.25
N ASN A 241 -34.95 -42.90 -30.71
CA ASN A 241 -34.51 -44.20 -31.23
C ASN A 241 -33.00 -44.52 -31.04
N ASP A 242 -32.82 -45.65 -30.38
CA ASP A 242 -31.85 -46.73 -30.61
C ASP A 242 -30.36 -46.53 -30.23
N ASP A 243 -30.04 -47.17 -29.09
CA ASP A 243 -28.97 -48.16 -28.91
C ASP A 243 -27.59 -47.91 -29.56
N ASP A 244 -26.61 -47.55 -28.74
CA ASP A 244 -25.42 -48.38 -28.60
C ASP A 244 -24.74 -48.18 -27.22
N ASP A 245 -24.81 -49.21 -26.37
CA ASP A 245 -24.35 -49.19 -24.97
C ASP A 245 -22.88 -49.64 -24.88
N ASN A 246 -21.95 -48.74 -25.24
CA ASN A 246 -20.51 -48.98 -25.10
C ASN A 246 -19.91 -48.19 -23.93
N ASN A 247 -19.88 -48.88 -22.80
CA ASN A 247 -19.24 -48.44 -21.58
C ASN A 247 -17.71 -48.45 -21.76
N GLN A 248 -17.10 -47.29 -21.98
CA GLN A 248 -15.65 -47.12 -22.02
C GLN A 248 -15.26 -45.97 -21.07
N ASP A 249 -14.87 -46.36 -19.85
CA ASP A 249 -14.36 -45.46 -18.81
C ASP A 249 -12.96 -44.96 -19.19
N ASP A 250 -12.90 -43.98 -20.10
CA ASP A 250 -11.69 -43.21 -20.36
C ASP A 250 -11.47 -42.19 -19.22
N ASP A 251 -10.67 -42.59 -18.23
CA ASP A 251 -10.10 -41.71 -17.19
C ASP A 251 -9.19 -40.65 -17.84
N ASN A 252 -9.78 -39.59 -18.39
CA ASN A 252 -9.04 -38.43 -18.90
C ASN A 252 -8.57 -37.54 -17.73
N PRO A 253 -7.26 -37.37 -17.46
CA PRO A 253 -6.77 -36.65 -16.28
C PRO A 253 -7.01 -35.13 -16.29
N LEU A 254 -7.69 -34.62 -17.31
CA LEU A 254 -7.91 -33.19 -17.58
C LEU A 254 -9.41 -32.85 -17.66
N ASP A 255 -10.23 -33.45 -16.78
CA ASP A 255 -11.67 -33.12 -16.67
C ASP A 255 -11.84 -31.68 -16.16
N VAL A 256 -11.96 -30.73 -17.11
CA VAL A 256 -12.38 -29.36 -16.80
C VAL A 256 -13.84 -29.42 -16.37
N PRO A 257 -14.18 -29.01 -15.14
CA PRO A 257 -15.50 -29.27 -14.59
C PRO A 257 -16.59 -28.60 -15.43
N ARG A 258 -17.66 -29.36 -15.72
CA ARG A 258 -18.74 -28.99 -16.67
C ARG A 258 -19.41 -27.65 -16.37
N SER A 259 -19.29 -27.17 -15.13
CA SER A 259 -19.61 -25.82 -14.72
C SER A 259 -18.59 -25.34 -13.68
N VAL A 260 -18.15 -24.09 -13.78
CA VAL A 260 -17.37 -23.41 -12.75
C VAL A 260 -18.29 -22.45 -12.00
N GLN A 261 -18.06 -22.25 -10.71
CA GLN A 261 -18.75 -21.24 -9.91
C GLN A 261 -17.74 -20.44 -9.08
N LEU A 262 -17.92 -19.12 -9.04
CA LEU A 262 -17.17 -18.24 -8.15
C LEU A 262 -17.95 -18.03 -6.84
N HIS A 263 -17.30 -18.33 -5.73
CA HIS A 263 -17.81 -18.02 -4.39
C HIS A 263 -16.96 -16.89 -3.81
N LEU A 264 -17.62 -15.89 -3.23
CA LEU A 264 -16.98 -14.75 -2.61
C LEU A 264 -17.48 -14.66 -1.16
N HIS A 265 -16.55 -14.62 -0.22
CA HIS A 265 -16.83 -14.38 1.19
C HIS A 265 -15.71 -13.54 1.81
N ILE A 266 -15.82 -13.31 3.11
CA ILE A 266 -14.90 -12.47 3.87
C ILE A 266 -14.21 -13.33 4.91
N GLY A 267 -12.89 -13.16 5.03
CA GLY A 267 -12.04 -13.85 5.99
C GLY A 267 -11.05 -12.93 6.69
N ARG A 268 -10.09 -13.55 7.37
CA ARG A 268 -9.01 -12.92 8.14
C ARG A 268 -7.66 -13.49 7.69
N LEU A 269 -6.59 -12.69 7.78
CA LEU A 269 -5.25 -13.24 7.68
C LEU A 269 -4.92 -14.05 8.95
N ASP A 270 -4.18 -15.14 8.79
CA ASP A 270 -3.31 -15.65 9.84
C ASP A 270 -2.35 -14.51 10.26
N PRO A 271 -2.40 -14.04 11.52
CA PRO A 271 -1.58 -12.92 11.98
C PRO A 271 -0.10 -13.29 12.21
N THR A 272 0.27 -14.58 12.07
CA THR A 272 1.63 -15.07 12.31
C THR A 272 2.66 -14.28 11.48
N PRO A 273 3.59 -13.53 12.10
CA PRO A 273 4.53 -12.70 11.35
C PRO A 273 5.56 -13.50 10.56
N LEU A 274 6.09 -12.89 9.50
CA LEU A 274 7.22 -13.40 8.75
C LEU A 274 8.50 -13.38 9.60
N ASP A 275 9.01 -14.54 9.98
CA ASP A 275 10.27 -14.70 10.72
C ASP A 275 11.49 -14.36 9.85
N THR A 276 11.83 -13.06 9.83
CA THR A 276 13.02 -12.55 9.13
C THR A 276 14.31 -12.78 9.89
N VAL A 277 14.26 -13.03 11.21
CA VAL A 277 15.45 -13.38 12.01
C VAL A 277 16.09 -14.68 11.50
N ARG A 278 15.26 -15.67 11.17
CA ARG A 278 15.72 -16.94 10.63
C ARG A 278 16.04 -16.88 9.14
N THR A 279 15.26 -16.17 8.31
CA THR A 279 15.46 -16.16 6.85
C THR A 279 16.57 -15.21 6.41
N ASN A 280 16.61 -13.98 6.94
CA ASN A 280 17.64 -13.01 6.54
C ASN A 280 18.95 -13.28 7.27
N LYS A 281 20.05 -13.31 6.52
CA LYS A 281 21.41 -13.47 7.02
C LYS A 281 22.25 -12.29 6.58
N TYR A 282 22.87 -11.64 7.57
CA TYR A 282 23.65 -10.44 7.38
C TYR A 282 25.13 -10.69 7.68
N VAL A 283 26.00 -10.20 6.81
CA VAL A 283 27.46 -10.19 6.98
C VAL A 283 27.86 -8.83 7.54
N GLN A 284 28.60 -8.83 8.65
CA GLN A 284 29.15 -7.60 9.22
C GLN A 284 30.34 -7.11 8.39
N SER A 285 30.40 -5.81 8.15
CA SER A 285 31.44 -5.13 7.39
C SER A 285 31.60 -3.68 7.86
N THR A 286 32.50 -2.97 7.21
CA THR A 286 32.69 -1.52 7.36
C THR A 286 32.61 -0.89 5.98
N LEU A 287 31.96 0.28 5.87
CA LEU A 287 31.89 1.09 4.65
C LEU A 287 32.15 2.55 5.03
N ALA A 288 33.05 3.27 4.35
CA ALA A 288 33.46 4.63 4.75
C ALA A 288 33.84 4.79 6.26
N GLY A 289 34.36 3.74 6.90
CA GLY A 289 34.67 3.71 8.34
C GLY A 289 33.46 3.53 9.27
N TRP A 290 32.26 3.30 8.73
CA TRP A 290 31.01 3.07 9.47
C TRP A 290 30.66 1.58 9.56
N PRO A 291 30.11 1.08 10.68
CA PRO A 291 29.65 -0.31 10.78
C PRO A 291 28.41 -0.57 9.91
N VAL A 292 28.47 -1.60 9.05
CA VAL A 292 27.39 -1.99 8.14
C VAL A 292 27.11 -3.50 8.24
N ARG A 293 25.85 -3.88 8.05
CA ARG A 293 25.38 -5.26 7.98
C ARG A 293 24.66 -5.49 6.65
N PHE A 294 25.29 -6.21 5.74
CA PHE A 294 24.77 -6.49 4.41
C PHE A 294 24.05 -7.84 4.36
N GLN A 295 22.82 -7.89 3.87
CA GLN A 295 22.17 -9.15 3.48
C GLN A 295 23.01 -9.84 2.38
N SER A 296 22.98 -11.16 2.33
CA SER A 296 23.64 -11.89 1.23
C SER A 296 23.07 -11.46 -0.13
N ASN A 297 23.94 -11.09 -1.08
CA ASN A 297 23.58 -10.61 -2.42
C ASN A 297 22.65 -9.37 -2.42
N TRP A 298 22.84 -8.46 -1.45
CA TRP A 298 22.10 -7.20 -1.32
C TRP A 298 22.16 -6.31 -2.57
N ASP A 299 23.31 -6.27 -3.24
CA ASP A 299 23.59 -5.47 -4.44
C ASP A 299 23.24 -6.19 -5.75
N GLY A 300 22.72 -7.43 -5.68
CA GLY A 300 22.44 -8.25 -6.86
C GLY A 300 23.66 -8.56 -7.72
N GLY A 301 24.88 -8.25 -7.27
CA GLY A 301 26.11 -8.28 -8.07
C GLY A 301 26.43 -6.99 -8.84
N ASP A 302 25.71 -5.89 -8.62
CA ASP A 302 26.00 -4.59 -9.25
C ASP A 302 27.03 -3.76 -8.44
N PRO A 303 28.28 -3.64 -8.91
CA PRO A 303 29.32 -2.91 -8.18
C PRO A 303 29.05 -1.40 -8.07
N THR A 304 28.22 -0.84 -8.95
CA THR A 304 27.92 0.60 -8.94
C THR A 304 26.97 0.98 -7.80
N LEU A 305 26.15 0.04 -7.30
CA LEU A 305 25.30 0.25 -6.14
C LEU A 305 26.14 0.37 -4.86
N ARG A 306 27.15 -0.48 -4.70
CA ARG A 306 28.12 -0.39 -3.60
C ARG A 306 28.90 0.91 -3.62
N ALA A 307 29.39 1.31 -4.80
CA ALA A 307 30.12 2.57 -4.96
C ALA A 307 29.23 3.79 -4.63
N ARG A 308 27.97 3.79 -5.08
CA ARG A 308 26.99 4.84 -4.76
C ARG A 308 26.72 4.93 -3.25
N LEU A 309 26.44 3.79 -2.59
CA LEU A 309 26.20 3.74 -1.14
C LEU A 309 27.43 4.21 -0.33
N GLU A 310 28.65 3.86 -0.77
CA GLU A 310 29.88 4.33 -0.12
C GLU A 310 30.09 5.85 -0.30
N GLN A 311 29.78 6.38 -1.50
CA GLN A 311 29.81 7.82 -1.77
C GLN A 311 28.77 8.56 -0.91
N ASP A 312 27.51 8.14 -0.94
CA ASP A 312 26.41 8.76 -0.18
C ASP A 312 26.68 8.73 1.33
N LEU A 313 27.12 7.60 1.86
CA LEU A 313 27.49 7.45 3.27
C LEU A 313 28.68 8.34 3.64
N THR A 314 29.68 8.46 2.75
CA THR A 314 30.81 9.36 2.97
C THR A 314 30.34 10.80 3.10
N HIS A 315 29.47 11.29 2.20
CA HIS A 315 28.97 12.66 2.25
C HIS A 315 28.11 12.90 3.49
N ALA A 316 27.13 12.03 3.78
CA ALA A 316 26.28 12.12 4.96
C ALA A 316 27.09 12.23 6.28
N VAL A 317 28.18 11.45 6.39
CA VAL A 317 29.07 11.47 7.57
C VAL A 317 29.92 12.73 7.65
N HIS A 318 30.26 13.38 6.52
CA HIS A 318 30.97 14.67 6.52
C HIS A 318 30.09 15.85 6.94
N CYS A 319 28.77 15.79 6.68
CA CYS A 319 27.81 16.81 7.12
C CYS A 319 27.56 16.79 8.64
N LEU A 320 27.78 15.65 9.30
CA LEU A 320 27.54 15.49 10.74
C LEU A 320 28.62 16.18 11.61
N PRO A 321 28.25 16.91 12.67
CA PRO A 321 29.21 17.47 13.61
C PRO A 321 30.12 16.40 14.26
N PRO A 322 31.40 16.68 14.57
CA PRO A 322 32.33 15.66 15.04
C PRO A 322 31.93 14.88 16.30
N HIS A 323 31.12 15.46 17.21
CA HIS A 323 30.58 14.71 18.36
C HIS A 323 29.44 13.77 17.96
N ALA A 324 28.58 14.16 17.02
CA ALA A 324 27.53 13.30 16.48
C ALA A 324 28.16 12.08 15.79
N VAL A 325 29.16 12.29 14.93
CA VAL A 325 29.92 11.21 14.27
C VAL A 325 30.49 10.21 15.29
N ARG A 326 31.08 10.68 16.40
CA ARG A 326 31.63 9.79 17.45
C ARG A 326 30.57 8.95 18.15
N THR A 327 29.40 9.52 18.43
CA THR A 327 28.30 8.77 19.07
C THR A 327 27.64 7.82 18.09
N LEU A 328 27.15 8.33 16.96
CA LEU A 328 26.37 7.58 15.99
C LEU A 328 27.17 6.44 15.35
N ARG A 329 28.47 6.60 15.08
CA ARG A 329 29.31 5.49 14.56
C ARG A 329 29.40 4.29 15.51
N ARG A 330 29.20 4.50 16.81
CA ARG A 330 29.20 3.45 17.84
C ARG A 330 27.81 2.85 18.07
N THR A 331 26.75 3.64 17.93
CA THR A 331 25.37 3.25 18.28
C THR A 331 24.51 2.85 17.08
N THR A 332 24.82 3.37 15.90
CA THR A 332 23.91 3.42 14.74
C THR A 332 24.51 2.72 13.52
N PRO A 333 24.55 1.38 13.51
CA PRO A 333 24.99 0.61 12.36
C PRO A 333 23.97 0.67 11.23
N LEU A 334 24.44 0.60 9.99
CA LEU A 334 23.55 0.44 8.84
C LEU A 334 23.17 -1.03 8.64
N TRP A 335 21.93 -1.28 8.25
CA TRP A 335 21.42 -2.58 7.81
C TRP A 335 20.96 -2.44 6.37
N ILE A 336 21.51 -3.25 5.47
CA ILE A 336 21.28 -3.11 4.03
C ILE A 336 20.70 -4.41 3.50
N ASN A 337 19.48 -4.34 2.96
CA ASN A 337 18.77 -5.46 2.35
C ASN A 337 18.78 -5.35 0.83
N ARG A 338 18.61 -6.48 0.15
CA ARG A 338 18.20 -6.53 -1.25
C ARG A 338 16.75 -6.05 -1.36
N ASP A 339 15.87 -6.79 -0.68
CA ASP A 339 14.47 -6.47 -0.42
C ASP A 339 14.12 -6.89 1.01
N PHE A 340 13.28 -6.12 1.70
CA PHE A 340 12.84 -6.39 3.05
C PHE A 340 11.31 -6.49 3.12
N ARG A 341 10.84 -7.45 3.92
CA ARG A 341 9.42 -7.79 4.08
C ARG A 341 9.10 -8.11 5.53
N TYR A 342 7.93 -7.69 6.00
CA TYR A 342 7.51 -7.89 7.38
C TYR A 342 5.99 -8.06 7.49
N GLY A 343 5.47 -8.17 8.72
CA GLY A 343 4.04 -8.39 8.97
C GLY A 343 3.61 -9.84 8.70
N PRO A 344 2.30 -10.10 8.55
CA PRO A 344 1.75 -11.45 8.42
C PRO A 344 2.35 -12.25 7.27
N ALA A 345 2.83 -13.47 7.54
CA ALA A 345 3.41 -14.35 6.53
C ALA A 345 2.42 -14.74 5.41
N ALA A 346 1.11 -14.64 5.68
CA ALA A 346 0.03 -14.81 4.71
C ALA A 346 -0.09 -13.68 3.67
N SER A 347 0.43 -12.48 3.97
CA SER A 347 0.36 -11.31 3.08
C SER A 347 1.43 -10.29 3.49
N PRO A 348 2.73 -10.60 3.34
CA PRO A 348 3.80 -9.79 3.91
C PRO A 348 3.92 -8.44 3.19
N VAL A 349 4.06 -7.37 3.97
CA VAL A 349 4.31 -6.01 3.46
C VAL A 349 5.73 -5.95 2.91
N ARG A 350 5.92 -5.39 1.71
CA ARG A 350 7.26 -5.03 1.20
C ARG A 350 7.61 -3.63 1.68
N ALA A 351 8.61 -3.54 2.54
CA ALA A 351 9.13 -2.26 3.00
C ALA A 351 9.83 -1.49 1.86
N ARG A 352 9.90 -0.16 1.96
CA ARG A 352 10.43 0.75 0.93
C ARG A 352 11.22 1.88 1.59
N GLY A 353 12.13 2.50 0.86
CA GLY A 353 12.96 3.58 1.38
C GLY A 353 13.91 3.12 2.49
N LEU A 354 14.09 3.98 3.48
CA LEU A 354 14.93 3.77 4.66
C LEU A 354 14.13 4.09 5.93
N CYS A 355 14.67 3.70 7.08
CA CYS A 355 14.20 4.19 8.38
C CYS A 355 15.30 4.06 9.45
N PHE A 356 15.14 4.78 10.56
CA PHE A 356 15.83 4.53 11.82
C PHE A 356 14.92 3.74 12.77
N HIS A 357 15.45 2.70 13.42
CA HIS A 357 14.72 1.89 14.40
C HIS A 357 14.97 2.38 15.83
N PRO A 358 14.11 3.20 16.47
CA PRO A 358 14.38 3.70 17.82
C PRO A 358 14.32 2.61 18.90
N TYR A 359 13.40 1.66 18.78
CA TYR A 359 13.10 0.68 19.82
C TYR A 359 13.10 -0.76 19.28
N ALA A 360 13.34 -1.74 20.15
CA ALA A 360 13.35 -3.16 19.79
C ALA A 360 11.96 -3.81 19.78
N ASP A 361 10.95 -3.15 20.36
CA ASP A 361 9.66 -3.78 20.63
C ASP A 361 8.87 -4.01 19.35
N TRP A 362 8.72 -3.01 18.47
CA TRP A 362 8.13 -3.20 17.13
C TRP A 362 8.85 -4.29 16.33
N LEU A 363 10.20 -4.31 16.39
CA LEU A 363 11.02 -5.33 15.71
C LEU A 363 10.71 -6.74 16.24
N ALA A 364 10.65 -6.93 17.55
CA ALA A 364 10.35 -8.22 18.17
C ALA A 364 8.92 -8.70 17.85
N HIS A 365 7.93 -7.81 17.92
CA HIS A 365 6.54 -8.12 17.56
C HIS A 365 6.40 -8.56 16.10
N ASN A 366 7.13 -7.92 15.17
CA ASN A 366 7.12 -8.26 13.75
C ASN A 366 8.07 -9.40 13.35
N GLN A 367 8.68 -10.13 14.32
CA GLN A 367 9.70 -11.15 14.08
C GLN A 367 10.86 -10.65 13.17
N CYS A 368 11.24 -9.40 13.40
CA CYS A 368 12.39 -8.71 12.83
C CYS A 368 13.58 -8.76 13.79
N HIS A 369 14.80 -8.68 13.26
CA HIS A 369 16.02 -8.88 14.05
C HIS A 369 16.20 -7.78 15.13
N PRO A 370 16.06 -8.05 16.46
CA PRO A 370 15.96 -6.98 17.46
C PRO A 370 17.22 -6.11 17.58
N ALA A 371 18.41 -6.64 17.26
CA ALA A 371 19.64 -5.85 17.19
C ALA A 371 19.67 -4.79 16.07
N LYS A 372 18.61 -4.66 15.27
CA LYS A 372 18.35 -3.51 14.41
C LYS A 372 18.04 -2.23 15.18
N GLN A 373 17.62 -2.34 16.46
CA GLN A 373 17.45 -1.18 17.34
C GLN A 373 18.67 -0.26 17.29
N HIS A 374 18.38 1.04 17.24
CA HIS A 374 19.29 2.17 17.03
C HIS A 374 20.05 2.15 15.70
N GLY A 375 19.80 1.20 14.81
CA GLY A 375 20.35 1.15 13.47
C GLY A 375 19.47 1.88 12.46
N VAL A 376 20.10 2.29 11.35
CA VAL A 376 19.38 2.73 10.14
C VAL A 376 19.27 1.54 9.21
N GLU A 377 18.08 1.27 8.68
CA GLU A 377 17.81 0.19 7.75
C GLU A 377 17.43 0.74 6.37
N LEU A 378 18.11 0.26 5.34
CA LEU A 378 17.77 0.43 3.94
C LEU A 378 17.00 -0.83 3.50
N TYR A 379 15.71 -0.65 3.16
CA TYR A 379 14.79 -1.76 2.95
C TYR A 379 14.87 -2.41 1.57
N ASP A 380 15.16 -1.65 0.52
CA ASP A 380 15.33 -2.19 -0.84
C ASP A 380 16.43 -1.43 -1.61
N ALA A 381 17.44 -2.18 -2.07
CA ALA A 381 18.65 -1.60 -2.65
C ALA A 381 18.45 -1.04 -4.08
N ASP A 382 17.50 -1.57 -4.84
CA ASP A 382 17.16 -1.08 -6.17
C ASP A 382 16.28 0.17 -6.08
N GLU A 383 15.42 0.26 -5.06
CA GLU A 383 14.57 1.42 -4.79
C GLU A 383 15.36 2.61 -4.23
N TYR A 384 16.33 2.35 -3.34
CA TYR A 384 17.25 3.36 -2.79
C TYR A 384 17.87 4.27 -3.84
N ARG A 385 18.23 3.75 -5.02
CA ARG A 385 18.79 4.54 -6.12
C ARG A 385 17.85 5.64 -6.64
N LYS A 386 16.56 5.36 -6.63
CA LYS A 386 15.50 6.29 -7.09
C LYS A 386 15.26 7.33 -6.00
N ASP A 387 15.14 6.87 -4.76
CA ASP A 387 14.92 7.74 -3.61
C ASP A 387 16.11 8.70 -3.44
N ALA A 388 17.34 8.19 -3.37
CA ALA A 388 18.56 8.99 -3.24
C ALA A 388 18.90 9.86 -4.48
N ALA A 389 18.11 9.81 -5.56
CA ALA A 389 18.20 10.76 -6.67
C ALA A 389 17.27 11.98 -6.51
N LEU A 390 16.39 11.98 -5.50
CA LEU A 390 15.52 13.09 -5.11
C LEU A 390 16.12 13.98 -3.99
N TRP A 391 17.36 13.70 -3.60
CA TRP A 391 18.12 14.39 -2.54
C TRP A 391 19.53 14.69 -3.06
N GLY A 392 20.24 15.61 -2.40
CA GLY A 392 21.68 15.74 -2.58
C GLY A 392 22.45 14.47 -2.19
N THR A 393 23.71 14.36 -2.59
CA THR A 393 24.56 13.18 -2.31
C THR A 393 24.60 12.88 -0.80
N GLY A 394 24.14 11.70 -0.40
CA GLY A 394 24.01 11.31 1.00
C GLY A 394 22.82 11.89 1.77
N GLY A 395 22.00 12.79 1.19
CA GLY A 395 20.93 13.51 1.88
C GLY A 395 19.92 12.60 2.60
N VAL A 396 19.44 11.56 1.92
CA VAL A 396 18.50 10.58 2.54
C VAL A 396 19.15 9.78 3.68
N LEU A 397 20.45 9.49 3.64
CA LEU A 397 21.16 8.85 4.78
C LEU A 397 21.39 9.84 5.92
N LEU A 398 21.62 11.11 5.60
CA LEU A 398 21.74 12.18 6.58
C LEU A 398 20.43 12.38 7.34
N HIS A 399 19.27 12.34 6.66
CA HIS A 399 17.94 12.35 7.26
C HIS A 399 17.79 11.25 8.33
N GLU A 400 18.14 10.00 8.00
CA GLU A 400 18.09 8.88 8.96
C GLU A 400 19.08 9.05 10.14
N PHE A 401 20.26 9.63 9.90
CA PHE A 401 21.17 9.99 11.00
C PHE A 401 20.66 11.16 11.85
N CYS A 402 19.80 12.02 11.32
CA CYS A 402 19.13 13.08 12.09
C CYS A 402 18.07 12.49 13.02
N HIS A 403 17.30 11.49 12.58
CA HIS A 403 16.42 10.67 13.44
C HIS A 403 17.23 9.98 14.55
N ALA A 404 18.35 9.36 14.19
CA ALA A 404 19.23 8.71 15.16
C ALA A 404 19.80 9.69 16.21
N TYR A 405 20.20 10.89 15.81
CA TYR A 405 20.67 11.93 16.73
C TYR A 405 19.54 12.46 17.62
N HIS A 406 18.33 12.63 17.06
CA HIS A 406 17.14 13.04 17.82
C HIS A 406 16.88 12.05 18.96
N CYS A 407 16.76 10.76 18.65
CA CYS A 407 16.51 9.71 19.63
C CYS A 407 17.64 9.59 20.68
N LEU A 408 18.91 9.61 20.25
CA LEU A 408 20.04 9.17 21.09
C LEU A 408 20.86 10.30 21.73
N CYS A 409 20.77 11.53 21.22
CA CYS A 409 21.67 12.63 21.60
C CYS A 409 20.94 13.90 22.06
N VAL A 410 19.72 14.15 21.60
CA VAL A 410 18.90 15.29 22.06
C VAL A 410 18.34 14.97 23.45
N PRO A 411 18.37 15.92 24.42
CA PRO A 411 17.77 15.69 25.74
C PRO A 411 16.28 15.34 25.61
N GLN A 412 15.85 14.29 26.31
CA GLN A 412 14.48 13.71 26.25
C GLN A 412 14.12 13.04 24.90
N GLY A 413 15.06 12.88 23.97
CA GLY A 413 14.80 12.17 22.72
C GLY A 413 13.70 12.85 21.91
N TYR A 414 12.74 12.06 21.42
CA TYR A 414 11.56 12.54 20.69
C TYR A 414 10.57 13.34 21.55
N ASP A 415 10.63 13.22 22.89
CA ASP A 415 9.81 14.00 23.82
C ASP A 415 10.39 15.40 24.10
N ASN A 416 11.41 15.84 23.35
CA ASN A 416 12.04 17.15 23.53
C ASN A 416 11.03 18.29 23.31
N ALA A 417 10.62 18.94 24.40
CA ALA A 417 9.61 19.99 24.39
C ALA A 417 9.98 21.20 23.49
N GLU A 418 11.26 21.50 23.27
CA GLU A 418 11.68 22.60 22.40
C GLU A 418 11.43 22.29 20.92
N ILE A 419 11.63 21.03 20.50
CA ILE A 419 11.31 20.56 19.14
C ILE A 419 9.80 20.48 18.94
N GLN A 420 9.07 19.91 19.90
CA GLN A 420 7.61 19.78 19.84
C GLN A 420 6.92 21.15 19.72
N GLU A 421 7.36 22.15 20.49
CA GLU A 421 6.82 23.52 20.41
C GLU A 421 7.17 24.21 19.08
N CYS A 422 8.40 24.04 18.58
CA CYS A 422 8.83 24.61 17.31
C CYS A 422 8.02 24.04 16.13
N TYR A 423 7.80 22.73 16.12
CA TYR A 423 6.95 22.02 15.16
C TYR A 423 5.50 22.50 15.22
N ARG A 424 4.91 22.58 16.41
CA ARG A 424 3.52 23.04 16.62
C ARG A 424 3.31 24.44 16.04
N LEU A 425 4.22 25.37 16.33
CA LEU A 425 4.15 26.74 15.80
C LEU A 425 4.31 26.79 14.28
N ALA A 426 5.21 25.98 13.70
CA ALA A 426 5.40 25.91 12.25
C ALA A 426 4.16 25.37 11.50
N LEU A 427 3.40 24.45 12.09
CA LEU A 427 2.11 24.01 11.56
C LEU A 427 1.02 25.10 11.69
N GLU A 428 0.94 25.78 12.84
CA GLU A 428 -0.03 26.86 13.06
C GLU A 428 0.19 28.06 12.12
N GLU A 429 1.45 28.31 11.76
CA GLU A 429 1.86 29.31 10.76
C GLU A 429 1.74 28.79 9.31
N GLY A 430 1.42 27.50 9.11
CA GLY A 430 1.23 26.89 7.79
C GLY A 430 2.48 26.81 6.92
N LEU A 431 3.69 26.94 7.51
CA LEU A 431 4.95 27.14 6.78
C LEU A 431 5.27 26.04 5.77
N TYR A 432 4.73 24.85 5.96
CA TYR A 432 5.09 23.63 5.23
C TYR A 432 3.91 23.00 4.46
N GLU A 433 2.75 23.66 4.44
CA GLU A 433 1.52 23.09 3.86
C GLU A 433 1.52 23.01 2.32
N SER A 434 2.34 23.82 1.64
CA SER A 434 2.58 23.71 0.20
C SER A 434 3.95 24.31 -0.16
N VAL A 435 4.95 23.46 -0.34
CA VAL A 435 6.34 23.85 -0.60
C VAL A 435 6.91 23.13 -1.82
N PRO A 436 7.93 23.69 -2.50
CA PRO A 436 8.66 22.98 -3.54
C PRO A 436 9.21 21.61 -3.10
N VAL A 437 9.20 20.65 -4.01
CA VAL A 437 9.62 19.26 -3.75
C VAL A 437 10.28 18.62 -4.98
N HIS A 438 11.29 17.77 -4.75
CA HIS A 438 11.83 16.89 -5.78
C HIS A 438 11.09 15.55 -5.77
N GLY A 439 10.32 15.24 -6.82
CA GLY A 439 9.70 13.92 -6.96
C GLY A 439 8.42 13.86 -7.79
N PRO A 440 7.74 12.70 -7.81
CA PRO A 440 6.49 12.50 -8.55
C PRO A 440 5.29 13.29 -7.99
N GLN A 441 5.45 13.95 -6.83
CA GLN A 441 4.44 14.80 -6.19
C GLN A 441 4.00 15.98 -7.08
N GLY A 442 4.85 16.43 -8.01
CA GLY A 442 4.65 17.64 -8.78
C GLY A 442 5.53 18.79 -8.28
N PRO A 443 5.30 20.04 -8.73
CA PRO A 443 6.19 21.16 -8.45
C PRO A 443 6.11 21.64 -6.99
N HIS A 444 4.99 21.43 -6.29
CA HIS A 444 4.77 21.77 -4.88
C HIS A 444 3.88 20.69 -4.24
N ALA A 445 4.07 20.44 -2.94
CA ALA A 445 3.21 19.58 -2.13
C ALA A 445 3.36 19.91 -0.63
N ARG A 446 2.47 19.37 0.21
CA ARG A 446 2.61 19.41 1.67
C ARG A 446 3.89 18.70 2.07
N ALA A 447 4.76 19.38 2.81
CA ALA A 447 6.09 18.84 3.14
C ALA A 447 5.99 17.63 4.05
N TYR A 448 6.92 16.68 3.91
CA TYR A 448 7.00 15.51 4.82
C TYR A 448 7.32 15.93 6.27
N ALA A 449 7.92 17.10 6.46
CA ALA A 449 8.06 17.77 7.75
C ALA A 449 6.71 18.04 8.48
N CYS A 450 5.55 18.02 7.79
CA CYS A 450 4.23 18.14 8.41
C CYS A 450 3.71 16.84 9.05
N THR A 451 4.39 15.70 8.89
CA THR A 451 3.90 14.39 9.34
C THR A 451 3.92 14.29 10.87
N ASN A 452 5.05 14.58 11.50
CA ASN A 452 5.23 14.63 12.95
C ASN A 452 6.50 15.43 13.32
N ALA A 453 6.70 15.71 14.62
CA ALA A 453 7.86 16.47 15.10
C ALA A 453 9.22 15.80 14.85
N MET A 454 9.25 14.49 14.63
CA MET A 454 10.47 13.73 14.34
C MET A 454 10.89 13.95 12.89
N GLU A 455 9.94 13.89 11.94
CA GLU A 455 10.18 14.21 10.53
C GLU A 455 10.49 15.70 10.33
N TYR A 456 9.76 16.59 11.01
CA TYR A 456 10.10 18.02 11.06
C TYR A 456 11.57 18.24 11.45
N TRP A 457 12.03 17.57 12.51
CA TRP A 457 13.43 17.65 12.93
C TRP A 457 14.39 17.07 11.88
N ALA A 458 14.09 15.91 11.28
CA ALA A 458 15.01 15.22 10.38
C ALA A 458 15.16 15.91 9.01
N GLU A 459 14.05 16.37 8.42
CA GLU A 459 14.01 17.17 7.19
C GLU A 459 14.81 18.47 7.36
N LEU A 460 14.48 19.28 8.37
CA LEU A 460 15.15 20.56 8.59
C LEU A 460 16.60 20.39 9.05
N SER A 461 16.94 19.32 9.79
CA SER A 461 18.33 18.98 10.10
C SER A 461 19.13 18.60 8.85
N THR A 462 18.51 17.94 7.87
CA THR A 462 19.17 17.57 6.60
C THR A 462 19.49 18.82 5.78
N ALA A 463 18.53 19.73 5.65
CA ALA A 463 18.73 21.05 5.04
C ALA A 463 19.82 21.87 5.77
N PHE A 464 19.81 21.84 7.11
CA PHE A 464 20.75 22.57 7.96
C PHE A 464 22.18 22.02 7.88
N LEU A 465 22.37 20.71 8.01
CA LEU A 465 23.70 20.08 8.07
C LEU A 465 24.32 19.85 6.69
N GLY A 466 23.51 19.45 5.71
CA GLY A 466 23.97 19.17 4.35
C GLY A 466 24.25 20.45 3.58
N GLY A 467 23.24 21.30 3.43
CA GLY A 467 23.26 22.51 2.60
C GLY A 467 24.00 23.69 3.22
N VAL A 468 25.28 23.49 3.57
CA VAL A 468 26.21 24.56 3.98
C VAL A 468 26.52 25.46 2.78
N ASP A 469 26.81 24.86 1.63
CA ASP A 469 26.82 25.54 0.35
C ASP A 469 25.38 25.82 -0.12
N THR A 470 25.23 26.81 -1.01
CA THR A 470 23.93 27.19 -1.59
C THR A 470 23.68 26.56 -2.96
N ASP A 471 24.62 25.78 -3.46
CA ASP A 471 24.61 25.24 -4.83
C ASP A 471 24.06 23.81 -4.86
N THR A 472 24.01 23.14 -3.69
CA THR A 472 23.50 21.78 -3.52
C THR A 472 22.20 21.76 -2.70
N GLU A 473 21.12 21.30 -3.33
CA GLU A 473 19.85 21.00 -2.68
C GLU A 473 19.96 19.63 -1.96
N TYR A 474 20.22 19.64 -0.65
CA TYR A 474 20.45 18.42 0.12
C TYR A 474 19.16 17.74 0.58
N ASN A 475 18.17 18.54 1.00
CA ASN A 475 16.87 18.02 1.42
C ASN A 475 15.95 17.82 0.20
N LYS A 476 15.05 16.84 0.25
CA LYS A 476 14.09 16.58 -0.84
C LYS A 476 12.95 17.61 -0.90
N TRP A 477 12.63 18.21 0.24
CA TRP A 477 11.54 19.16 0.42
C TRP A 477 12.10 20.53 0.79
N PHE A 478 11.49 21.61 0.32
CA PHE A 478 11.93 22.95 0.69
C PHE A 478 11.68 23.21 2.20
N PRO A 479 12.63 23.82 2.93
CA PRO A 479 13.90 24.37 2.48
C PRO A 479 14.93 23.28 2.15
N PHE A 480 15.57 23.41 0.99
CA PHE A 480 16.51 22.42 0.47
C PHE A 480 17.91 22.54 1.08
N HIS A 481 18.27 23.73 1.58
CA HIS A 481 19.59 24.05 2.14
C HIS A 481 19.52 25.11 3.27
N ARG A 482 20.62 25.28 4.03
CA ARG A 482 20.67 26.06 5.29
C ARG A 482 20.22 27.51 5.13
N LYS A 483 20.59 28.17 4.02
CA LYS A 483 20.25 29.58 3.75
C LYS A 483 18.74 29.77 3.58
N GLN A 484 18.07 28.88 2.85
CA GLN A 484 16.61 28.89 2.71
C GLN A 484 15.94 28.65 4.07
N LEU A 485 16.44 27.67 4.85
CA LEU A 485 15.92 27.38 6.19
C LEU A 485 16.01 28.59 7.13
N ARG A 486 17.16 29.29 7.17
CA ARG A 486 17.37 30.51 7.97
C ARG A 486 16.37 31.62 7.62
N GLN A 487 15.88 31.67 6.39
CA GLN A 487 14.93 32.67 5.91
C GLN A 487 13.47 32.24 6.14
N HIS A 488 13.16 30.95 5.96
CA HIS A 488 11.80 30.41 5.99
C HIS A 488 11.32 30.04 7.41
N ASP A 489 12.16 29.35 8.18
CA ASP A 489 11.90 29.03 9.60
C ASP A 489 13.14 29.40 10.45
N PRO A 490 13.33 30.70 10.76
CA PRO A 490 14.43 31.17 11.59
C PRO A 490 14.38 30.62 13.02
N ARG A 491 13.22 30.16 13.49
CA ARG A 491 13.01 29.55 14.81
C ARG A 491 13.60 28.13 14.83
N ALA A 492 13.31 27.32 13.80
CA ALA A 492 13.96 26.03 13.59
C ALA A 492 15.48 26.16 13.42
N TYR A 493 15.94 27.11 12.61
CA TYR A 493 17.38 27.35 12.40
C TYR A 493 18.13 27.59 13.73
N GLN A 494 17.60 28.45 14.61
CA GLN A 494 18.20 28.71 15.93
C GLN A 494 18.14 27.51 16.88
N LEU A 495 17.05 26.73 16.83
CA LEU A 495 16.91 25.49 17.60
C LEU A 495 17.95 24.44 17.16
N LEU A 496 18.09 24.24 15.86
CA LEU A 496 19.04 23.33 15.23
C LEU A 496 20.48 23.69 15.60
N GLN A 497 20.86 24.97 15.52
CA GLN A 497 22.20 25.44 15.93
C GLN A 497 22.55 25.00 17.36
N ARG A 498 21.65 25.22 18.34
CA ARG A 498 21.90 24.81 19.73
C ARG A 498 21.97 23.29 19.91
N LEU A 499 21.00 22.56 19.37
CA LEU A 499 20.87 21.12 19.63
C LEU A 499 21.91 20.28 18.86
N TRP A 500 22.30 20.72 17.65
CA TRP A 500 23.46 20.20 16.93
C TRP A 500 24.80 20.76 17.41
N LYS A 501 24.81 21.79 18.28
CA LYS A 501 26.02 22.44 18.82
C LYS A 501 26.95 22.97 17.72
N VAL A 502 26.36 23.51 16.66
CA VAL A 502 27.07 24.15 15.54
C VAL A 502 27.14 25.65 15.83
N PRO A 503 28.31 26.31 15.69
CA PRO A 503 28.43 27.76 15.88
C PRO A 503 27.49 28.56 14.97
N CYS A 504 27.17 29.79 15.37
CA CYS A 504 26.47 30.73 14.50
C CYS A 504 27.36 31.12 13.32
N ASP A 505 26.79 31.26 12.12
CA ASP A 505 27.51 31.74 10.93
C ASP A 505 27.93 33.23 11.02
N ASN A 506 27.69 33.89 12.16
CA ASN A 506 28.03 35.30 12.42
C ASN A 506 29.38 35.43 13.14
N ASP A 507 30.48 35.54 12.40
CA ASP A 507 31.75 36.14 12.89
C ASP A 507 32.72 36.57 11.76
N ASN A 508 32.40 36.35 10.47
CA ASN A 508 33.29 36.67 9.35
C ASN A 508 32.62 37.35 8.13
N ASP A 509 31.37 37.85 8.25
CA ASP A 509 30.76 38.72 7.22
C ASP A 509 31.38 40.14 7.25
N ASN A 510 32.69 40.21 6.98
CA ASN A 510 33.28 41.37 6.33
C ASN A 510 33.15 41.14 4.81
N ASP A 511 31.94 41.31 4.30
CA ASP A 511 31.72 41.55 2.87
C ASP A 511 32.39 42.90 2.51
N THR A 512 33.69 42.85 2.20
CA THR A 512 34.36 43.90 1.44
C THR A 512 34.17 43.61 -0.05
N ASP A 513 32.94 43.81 -0.53
CA ASP A 513 32.69 44.23 -1.90
C ASP A 513 33.24 45.66 -2.03
N ASP A 514 34.51 45.79 -2.43
CA ASP A 514 35.08 47.06 -2.89
C ASP A 514 36.17 46.83 -3.95
N ASP A 515 35.89 47.34 -5.15
CA ASP A 515 36.77 47.66 -6.28
C ASP A 515 38.13 46.95 -6.41
N ARG A 516 38.19 45.91 -7.26
CA ARG A 516 39.36 45.66 -8.10
C ARG A 516 39.18 46.26 -9.49
N ILE A 517 39.49 47.55 -9.56
CA ILE A 517 39.69 48.31 -10.80
C ILE A 517 40.79 47.64 -11.65
N ASP A 518 40.50 47.49 -12.95
CA ASP A 518 41.45 47.03 -13.97
C ASP A 518 42.71 47.91 -14.01
N ASN A 519 43.87 47.28 -14.21
CA ASN A 519 45.06 48.03 -14.62
C ASN A 519 45.90 47.20 -15.60
N GLU A 520 45.65 47.39 -16.89
CA GLU A 520 46.48 46.82 -17.95
C GLU A 520 47.87 47.46 -17.99
N SER A 521 48.87 46.62 -18.28
CA SER A 521 49.77 46.74 -19.45
C SER A 521 51.29 46.69 -19.19
N LYS A 522 51.98 45.97 -20.09
CA LYS A 522 53.43 45.97 -20.39
C LYS A 522 54.34 45.37 -19.29
N THR A 523 55.26 44.45 -19.54
CA THR A 523 55.96 43.91 -20.75
C THR A 523 56.24 42.40 -20.51
N GLY A 524 56.70 41.56 -21.44
CA GLY A 524 57.09 41.62 -22.86
C GLY A 524 57.53 40.21 -23.32
N ASP A 525 57.80 40.00 -24.61
CA ASP A 525 58.09 38.68 -25.23
C ASP A 525 59.29 37.89 -24.64
N VAL A 526 59.29 36.55 -24.78
CA VAL A 526 60.20 35.79 -25.69
C VAL A 526 60.15 34.25 -25.45
N LEU A 527 59.72 33.53 -26.50
CA LEU A 527 60.13 32.20 -27.01
C LEU A 527 60.56 31.02 -26.09
N SER A 528 59.84 29.90 -26.32
CA SER A 528 60.38 28.59 -26.77
C SER A 528 60.86 27.49 -25.79
N SER A 529 60.39 26.28 -26.11
CA SER A 529 61.01 24.94 -25.96
C SER A 529 61.10 24.26 -24.59
N GLY A 530 60.75 22.95 -24.55
CA GLY A 530 61.37 22.01 -23.59
C GLY A 530 60.48 21.06 -22.78
N ILE A 531 59.72 20.16 -23.43
CA ILE A 531 59.44 18.80 -22.90
C ILE A 531 60.77 17.99 -23.02
N PRO A 532 61.16 17.01 -22.14
CA PRO A 532 60.32 16.08 -21.36
C PRO A 532 60.75 15.69 -19.90
N THR A 533 59.80 15.05 -19.20
CA THR A 533 59.89 13.92 -18.22
C THR A 533 60.96 13.88 -17.12
N TYR A 534 60.48 13.68 -15.88
CA TYR A 534 60.50 12.35 -15.25
C TYR A 534 59.18 12.06 -14.54
#